data_AF-A0A8T4G6W8-F1
#
_entry.id   AF-A0A8T4G6W8-F1
#
_cell.length_a   1.000
_cell.length_b   1.000
_cell.length_c   1.000
_cell.angle_alpha   90.00
_cell.angle_beta   90.00
_cell.angle_gamma   90.00
#
_symmetry.space_group_name_H-M   'P 1'
#
loop_
_entity.id
_entity.type
_entity.pdbx_description
1 polymer ?
#
loop_
_entity_poly.entity_id
_entity_poly.type
_entity_poly.pdbx_seq_one_letter_code
_entity_poly.pdbx_strand_id
1 'polypeptide(L)'
;MKLSMDEFEEWLRERGYDLMMGEQNFRIYLDLGFSALLFYNSNLLFSFILDRIGVKTADERVPDRLRFEIAKRLKRIEATKDRIEIELI
;
A
#
# COMPACT_ATOMS: atom_id res chain seq x y z
N MET A 1 -8.91 -9.73 -3.10
CA MET A 1 -9.13 -8.27 -3.02
C MET A 1 -8.40 -7.60 -4.17
N LYS A 2 -9.05 -6.67 -4.87
CA LYS A 2 -8.46 -5.91 -5.98
C LYS A 2 -8.46 -4.44 -5.60
N LEU A 3 -7.31 -3.79 -5.71
CA LEU A 3 -7.12 -2.37 -5.38
C LEU A 3 -6.49 -1.65 -6.58
N SER A 4 -6.86 -0.39 -6.75
CA SER A 4 -6.41 0.49 -7.82
C SER A 4 -5.54 1.63 -7.32
N MET A 5 -4.78 2.22 -8.24
CA MET A 5 -3.90 3.35 -7.96
C MET A 5 -4.68 4.56 -7.45
N ASP A 6 -5.88 4.77 -7.97
CA ASP A 6 -6.81 5.83 -7.57
C ASP A 6 -7.24 5.66 -6.10
N GLU A 7 -7.59 4.43 -5.68
CA GLU A 7 -7.95 4.14 -4.29
C GLU A 7 -6.79 4.35 -3.33
N PHE A 8 -5.56 4.11 -3.78
CA PHE A 8 -4.36 4.39 -2.97
C PHE A 8 -4.07 5.89 -2.90
N GLU A 9 -4.21 6.61 -4.01
CA GLU A 9 -4.09 8.07 -4.03
C GLU A 9 -5.10 8.71 -3.07
N GLU A 10 -6.38 8.33 -3.15
CA GLU A 10 -7.43 8.84 -2.28
C GLU A 10 -7.10 8.58 -0.81
N TRP A 11 -6.71 7.34 -0.49
CA TRP A 11 -6.31 6.95 0.87
C TRP A 11 -5.13 7.77 1.42
N LEU A 12 -4.16 8.09 0.57
CA LEU A 12 -3.02 8.93 0.93
C LEU A 12 -3.41 10.39 1.14
N ARG A 13 -4.28 10.94 0.27
CA ARG A 13 -4.77 12.32 0.37
C ARG A 13 -5.62 12.55 1.62
N GLU A 14 -6.49 11.60 1.96
CA GLU A 14 -7.27 11.63 3.20
C GLU A 14 -6.38 11.75 4.45
N ARG A 15 -5.11 11.32 4.36
CA ARG A 15 -4.10 11.36 5.42
C ARG A 15 -3.12 12.53 5.28
N GLY A 16 -3.28 13.38 4.26
CA GLY A 16 -2.47 14.59 4.05
C GLY A 16 -1.07 14.35 3.48
N TYR A 17 -0.81 13.17 2.90
CA TYR A 17 0.50 12.85 2.34
C TYR A 17 0.88 13.72 1.13
N ASP A 18 -0.11 14.16 0.36
CA ASP A 18 0.06 15.10 -0.74
C ASP A 18 0.63 16.44 -0.24
N LEU A 19 0.12 16.95 0.89
CA LEU A 19 0.61 18.16 1.53
C LEU A 19 2.00 17.95 2.15
N MET A 20 2.23 16.81 2.82
CA MET A 20 3.50 16.52 3.49
C MET A 20 4.65 16.30 2.52
N MET A 21 4.41 15.63 1.38
CA MET A 21 5.43 15.39 0.35
C MET A 21 5.61 16.58 -0.60
N GLY A 22 4.54 17.37 -0.77
CA GLY A 22 4.37 18.33 -1.87
C GLY A 22 3.85 17.63 -3.13
N GLU A 23 2.88 18.26 -3.81
CA GLU A 23 2.12 17.66 -4.92
C GLU A 23 3.02 17.07 -6.02
N GLN A 24 4.13 17.73 -6.37
CA GLN A 24 5.05 17.21 -7.38
C GLN A 24 5.70 15.88 -6.96
N ASN A 25 6.21 15.78 -5.72
CA ASN A 25 6.81 14.56 -5.21
C ASN A 25 5.75 13.47 -5.00
N PHE A 26 4.56 13.86 -4.58
CA PHE A 26 3.42 12.96 -4.45
C PHE A 26 3.07 12.30 -5.78
N ARG A 27 3.02 13.07 -6.87
CA ARG A 27 2.80 12.53 -8.23
C ARG A 27 3.92 11.60 -8.68
N ILE A 28 5.18 11.94 -8.43
CA ILE A 28 6.32 11.06 -8.74
C ILE A 28 6.20 9.75 -7.95
N TYR A 29 5.84 9.82 -6.67
CA TYR A 29 5.65 8.65 -5.82
C TYR A 29 4.54 7.73 -6.34
N LEU A 30 3.40 8.28 -6.76
CA LEU A 30 2.31 7.52 -7.36
C LEU A 30 2.69 6.93 -8.73
N ASP A 31 3.46 7.64 -9.54
CA ASP A 31 3.88 7.18 -10.87
C ASP A 31 4.84 5.98 -10.84
N LEU A 32 5.48 5.71 -9.68
CA LEU A 32 6.19 4.45 -9.45
C LEU A 32 5.27 3.24 -9.67
N GLY A 33 4.00 3.34 -9.27
CA GLY A 33 3.00 2.29 -9.38
C GLY A 33 3.19 1.13 -8.40
N PHE A 34 2.18 0.28 -8.27
CA PHE A 34 2.17 -0.79 -7.26
C PHE A 34 3.29 -1.80 -7.43
N SER A 35 3.66 -2.17 -8.66
CA SER A 35 4.73 -3.14 -8.89
C SER A 35 6.06 -2.65 -8.28
N ALA A 36 6.47 -1.42 -8.57
CA ALA A 36 7.69 -0.85 -8.00
C ALA A 36 7.57 -0.66 -6.48
N LEU A 37 6.44 -0.12 -6.00
CA LEU A 37 6.19 0.07 -4.57
C LEU A 37 6.23 -1.25 -3.78
N LEU A 38 5.76 -2.35 -4.37
CA LEU A 38 5.83 -3.68 -3.77
C LEU A 38 7.27 -4.18 -3.68
N PHE A 39 8.05 -4.08 -4.77
CA PHE A 39 9.46 -4.51 -4.77
C PHE A 39 10.35 -3.66 -3.85
N TYR A 40 10.03 -2.37 -3.68
CA TYR A 40 10.70 -1.50 -2.72
C TYR A 40 10.24 -1.68 -1.27
N ASN A 41 9.34 -2.63 -1.01
CA ASN A 41 8.75 -2.86 0.30
C ASN A 41 8.15 -1.58 0.92
N SER A 42 7.44 -0.79 0.11
CA SER A 42 6.94 0.52 0.53
C SER A 42 6.06 0.41 1.79
N ASN A 43 6.43 1.14 2.84
CA ASN A 43 5.68 1.17 4.09
C ASN A 43 4.22 1.61 3.86
N LEU A 44 4.02 2.63 3.05
CA LEU A 44 2.69 3.17 2.77
C LEU A 44 1.81 2.18 2.01
N LEU A 45 2.35 1.46 1.03
CA LEU A 45 1.61 0.41 0.33
C LEU A 45 1.18 -0.70 1.30
N PHE A 46 2.07 -1.16 2.17
CA PHE A 46 1.71 -2.18 3.16
C PHE A 46 0.67 -1.68 4.16
N SER A 47 0.81 -0.44 4.65
CA SER A 47 -0.18 0.19 5.53
C SER A 47 -1.56 0.29 4.86
N PHE A 48 -1.60 0.62 3.57
CA PHE A 48 -2.83 0.63 2.78
C PHE A 48 -3.45 -0.76 2.63
N ILE A 49 -2.66 -1.77 2.28
CA ILE A 49 -3.14 -3.16 2.18
C ILE A 49 -3.72 -3.63 3.51
N LEU A 50 -3.02 -3.35 4.61
CA LEU A 50 -3.43 -3.66 5.98
C LEU A 50 -4.76 -3.03 6.35
N ASP A 51 -4.91 -1.74 6.07
CA ASP A 51 -6.15 -1.00 6.29
C ASP A 51 -7.32 -1.65 5.53
N ARG A 52 -7.09 -2.03 4.26
CA ARG A 52 -8.10 -2.68 3.42
C ARG A 52 -8.48 -4.10 3.86
N ILE A 53 -7.61 -4.81 4.56
CA ILE A 53 -7.94 -6.10 5.20
C ILE A 53 -8.45 -5.95 6.65
N GLY A 54 -8.74 -4.71 7.09
CA GLY A 54 -9.30 -4.42 8.41
C GLY A 54 -8.29 -4.44 9.56
N VAL A 55 -6.99 -4.51 9.26
CA VAL A 55 -5.92 -4.43 10.25
C VAL A 55 -5.49 -2.97 10.36
N LYS A 56 -6.18 -2.22 11.22
CA LYS A 56 -5.80 -0.83 11.52
C LYS A 56 -4.53 -0.85 12.37
N THR A 57 -3.43 -0.34 11.83
CA THR A 57 -2.24 -0.05 12.64
C THR A 57 -2.40 1.36 13.21
N ALA A 58 -2.23 1.52 14.53
CA ALA A 58 -2.28 2.84 15.18
C ALA A 58 -1.09 3.73 14.76
N ASP A 59 -0.01 3.09 14.28
CA ASP A 59 1.14 3.71 13.64
C ASP A 59 1.21 3.33 12.16
N GLU A 60 1.61 4.26 11.31
CA GLU A 60 1.83 4.02 9.87
C GLU A 60 3.11 3.21 9.59
N ARG A 61 3.89 2.93 10.64
CA ARG A 61 5.02 2.02 10.62
C ARG A 61 4.54 0.61 10.92
N VAL A 62 4.39 -0.19 9.87
CA VAL A 62 4.04 -1.60 9.99
C VAL A 62 5.18 -2.37 10.66
N PRO A 63 4.97 -3.01 11.82
CA PRO A 63 5.99 -3.86 12.44
C PRO A 63 6.30 -5.07 11.54
N ASP A 64 7.57 -5.46 11.43
CA ASP A 64 7.99 -6.60 10.60
C ASP A 64 7.27 -7.90 11.00
N ARG A 65 6.97 -8.07 12.29
CA ARG A 65 6.17 -9.18 12.79
C ARG A 65 4.79 -9.26 12.15
N LEU A 66 4.11 -8.12 11.99
CA LEU A 66 2.78 -8.07 11.38
C LEU A 66 2.84 -8.41 9.89
N ARG A 67 3.86 -7.89 9.19
CA ARG A 67 4.13 -8.26 7.78
C ARG A 67 4.33 -9.75 7.63
N PHE A 68 5.11 -10.36 8.52
CA PHE A 68 5.39 -11.78 8.49
C PHE A 68 4.13 -12.63 8.71
N GLU A 69 3.27 -12.24 9.66
CA GLU A 69 2.00 -12.95 9.88
C GLU A 69 1.04 -12.85 8.68
N ILE A 70 1.05 -11.75 7.93
CA ILE A 70 0.27 -11.60 6.70
C ILE A 70 0.88 -12.42 5.57
N ALA A 71 2.20 -12.42 5.44
CA ALA A 71 2.90 -13.22 4.44
C ALA A 71 2.55 -14.72 4.57
N LYS A 72 2.38 -15.23 5.80
CA LYS A 72 1.94 -16.63 6.04
C LYS A 72 0.52 -16.92 5.53
N ARG A 73 -0.34 -15.91 5.47
CA ARG A 73 -1.73 -16.02 5.02
C ARG A 73 -1.90 -15.64 3.55
N LEU A 74 -0.84 -15.22 2.88
CA LEU A 74 -0.88 -14.80 1.49
C LEU A 74 -0.87 -16.02 0.59
N LYS A 75 -1.96 -16.22 -0.16
CA LYS A 75 -2.05 -17.26 -1.19
C LYS A 75 -1.46 -16.78 -2.51
N ARG A 76 -1.75 -15.52 -2.89
CA ARG A 76 -1.26 -14.91 -4.13
C ARG A 76 -1.22 -13.38 -4.00
N ILE A 77 -0.21 -12.76 -4.60
CA ILE A 77 -0.14 -11.32 -4.81
C ILE A 77 0.29 -11.05 -6.24
N GLU A 78 -0.44 -10.17 -6.92
CA GLU A 78 -0.15 -9.72 -8.27
C GLU A 78 -0.19 -8.21 -8.31
N ALA A 79 0.87 -7.60 -8.83
CA ALA A 79 0.96 -6.15 -8.95
C ALA A 79 1.34 -5.78 -10.37
N THR A 80 0.59 -4.84 -10.92
CA THR A 80 0.93 -4.08 -12.13
C THR A 80 1.28 -2.66 -11.73
N LYS A 81 1.46 -1.74 -12.69
CA LYS A 81 1.64 -0.33 -12.37
C LYS A 81 0.41 0.22 -11.62
N ASP A 82 -0.80 -0.08 -12.11
CA ASP A 82 -2.01 0.64 -11.67
C ASP A 82 -2.96 -0.21 -10.81
N ARG A 83 -2.71 -1.52 -10.70
CA ARG A 83 -3.56 -2.46 -9.95
C ARG A 83 -2.75 -3.44 -9.13
N ILE A 84 -3.28 -3.76 -7.95
CA ILE A 84 -2.77 -4.84 -7.10
C ILE A 84 -3.92 -5.77 -6.68
N GLU A 85 -3.69 -7.08 -6.82
CA GLU A 85 -4.61 -8.13 -6.44
C GLU A 85 -3.97 -9.03 -5.38
N ILE A 86 -4.71 -9.24 -4.29
CA ILE A 86 -4.25 -9.99 -3.11
C ILE A 86 -5.28 -11.06 -2.80
N GLU A 87 -4.83 -12.31 -2.74
CA GLU A 87 -5.61 -13.47 -2.33
C GLU A 87 -5.02 -14.00 -1.02
N LEU A 88 -5.86 -14.12 0.02
CA LEU A 88 -5.50 -14.72 1.30
C LEU A 88 -6.03 -16.16 1.37
N ILE A 89 -5.43 -16.98 2.23
CA ILE A 89 -5.86 -18.34 2.56
C ILE A 89 -7.09 -18.32 3.47
#